data_AF-A0A968W7U7-F1
#
_entry.id   AF-A0A968W7U7-F1
#
_cell.length_a   1.000
_cell.length_b   1.000
_cell.length_c   1.000
_cell.angle_alpha   90.00
_cell.angle_beta   90.00
_cell.angle_gamma   90.00
#
_symmetry.space_group_name_H-M   'P 1'
#
loop_
_entity.id
_entity.type
_entity.pdbx_description
1 polymer ?
#
loop_
_entity_poly.entity_id
_entity_poly.type
_entity_poly.pdbx_seq_one_letter_code
_entity_poly.pdbx_strand_id
1 'polypeptide(L)' 'PLYIQALELYKQLLGVNHPDTTQSLNNLAFLYHSQGRYDEAEPLYIQALEILERVLGANHPNTVTIWRNLEYLRAQMPLQ' A
#
# COMPACT_ATOMS: atom_id res chain seq x y z
N PRO A 1 -14.45 5.91 5.30
CA PRO A 1 -13.45 6.94 4.91
C PRO A 1 -13.22 6.92 3.39
N LEU A 2 -12.95 8.07 2.77
CA LEU A 2 -12.88 8.22 1.30
C LEU A 2 -11.90 7.25 0.63
N TYR A 3 -10.74 6.98 1.23
CA TYR A 3 -9.76 6.03 0.70
C TYR A 3 -10.27 4.59 0.61
N ILE A 4 -11.08 4.14 1.57
CA ILE A 4 -11.67 2.77 1.53
C ILE A 4 -12.68 2.66 0.39
N GLN A 5 -13.52 3.69 0.20
CA GLN A 5 -14.49 3.72 -0.90
C GLN A 5 -13.79 3.79 -2.26
N ALA A 6 -12.75 4.62 -2.37
CA ALA A 6 -11.93 4.71 -3.58
C ALA A 6 -11.24 3.37 -3.90
N LEU A 7 -10.65 2.71 -2.90
CA LEU A 7 -10.03 1.40 -3.08
C LEU A 7 -11.03 0.36 -3.60
N GLU A 8 -12.23 0.30 -3.04
CA GLU A 8 -13.24 -0.65 -3.48
C GLU A 8 -13.70 -0.37 -4.92
N LEU A 9 -13.93 0.91 -5.26
CA LEU A 9 -14.27 1.31 -6.63
C LEU A 9 -13.17 0.97 -7.63
N TYR A 10 -11.90 1.21 -7.31
CA TYR A 10 -10.80 0.86 -8.20
C TYR A 10 -10.63 -0.65 -8.36
N LYS A 11 -10.81 -1.44 -7.29
CA LYS A 11 -10.85 -2.91 -7.39
C LYS A 11 -11.94 -3.39 -8.33
N GLN A 12 -13.14 -2.79 -8.27
CA GLN A 12 -14.28 -3.16 -9.10
C GLN A 12 -14.12 -2.72 -10.56
N LEU A 13 -13.64 -1.50 -10.80
CA LEU A 13 -13.60 -0.90 -12.15
C LEU A 13 -12.34 -1.25 -12.93
N LEU A 14 -11.19 -1.33 -12.26
CA LEU A 14 -9.87 -1.49 -12.89
C LEU A 14 -9.22 -2.83 -12.59
N GLY A 15 -9.70 -3.52 -11.55
CA GLY A 15 -9.16 -4.78 -11.09
C GLY A 15 -8.03 -4.62 -10.07
N VAL A 16 -7.75 -5.72 -9.37
CA VAL A 16 -6.78 -5.73 -8.25
C VAL A 16 -5.34 -5.42 -8.67
N ASN A 17 -4.99 -5.61 -9.94
CA ASN A 17 -3.62 -5.46 -10.44
C ASN A 17 -3.34 -4.10 -11.10
N HIS A 18 -4.34 -3.24 -11.16
CA HIS A 18 -4.20 -1.94 -11.81
C HIS A 18 -3.31 -1.01 -10.97
N PRO A 19 -2.41 -0.23 -11.59
CA PRO A 19 -1.59 0.76 -10.88
C PRO A 19 -2.39 1.67 -9.95
N ASP A 20 -3.56 2.16 -10.38
CA ASP A 20 -4.41 3.01 -9.52
C ASP A 20 -4.96 2.27 -8.29
N THR A 21 -5.24 0.98 -8.40
CA THR A 21 -5.62 0.15 -7.25
C THR A 21 -4.47 0.05 -6.26
N THR A 22 -3.23 -0.13 -6.76
CA THR A 22 -2.03 -0.16 -5.90
C THR A 22 -1.74 1.21 -5.26
N GLN A 23 -1.98 2.31 -5.97
CA GLN A 23 -1.82 3.66 -5.43
C GLN A 23 -2.86 3.94 -4.34
N SER A 24 -4.10 3.46 -4.50
CA SER A 24 -5.15 3.59 -3.49
C SER A 24 -4.80 2.80 -2.22
N LEU A 25 -4.24 1.59 -2.36
CA LEU A 25 -3.70 0.81 -1.22
C LEU A 25 -2.62 1.59 -0.48
N ASN A 26 -1.62 2.12 -1.20
CA ASN A 26 -0.54 2.92 -0.63
C ASN A 26 -1.07 4.13 0.15
N ASN A 27 -2.07 4.84 -0.38
CA ASN A 27 -2.63 6.02 0.25
C ASN A 27 -3.43 5.68 1.52
N LEU A 28 -4.18 4.56 1.50
CA LEU A 28 -4.89 4.08 2.69
C LEU A 28 -3.89 3.62 3.77
N ALA A 29 -2.82 2.92 3.39
CA ALA A 29 -1.74 2.52 4.28
C ALA A 29 -1.08 3.75 4.92
N PHE A 30 -0.75 4.76 4.12
CA PHE A 30 -0.17 6.02 4.61
C PHE A 30 -1.12 6.76 5.58
N LEU A 31 -2.42 6.76 5.31
CA LEU A 31 -3.39 7.35 6.24
C LEU A 31 -3.37 6.62 7.59
N TYR A 32 -3.40 5.29 7.60
CA TYR A 32 -3.31 4.53 8.85
C TYR A 32 -1.97 4.71 9.56
N HIS A 33 -0.87 4.75 8.82
CA HIS A 33 0.46 5.08 9.33
C HIS A 33 0.47 6.42 10.06
N SER A 34 -0.09 7.47 9.45
CA SER A 34 -0.17 8.81 10.04
C SER A 34 -1.02 8.88 11.32
N GLN A 35 -1.89 7.89 11.55
CA GLN A 35 -2.71 7.75 12.76
C GLN A 35 -2.05 6.86 13.84
N GLY A 36 -0.83 6.38 13.61
CA GLY A 36 -0.17 5.41 14.50
C GLY A 36 -0.76 4.00 14.43
N ARG A 37 -1.61 3.71 13.44
CA ARG A 37 -2.31 2.43 13.26
C ARG A 37 -1.47 1.50 12.39
N TYR A 38 -0.29 1.15 12.88
CA TYR A 38 0.72 0.44 12.09
C TYR A 38 0.23 -0.95 11.65
N ASP A 39 -0.45 -1.68 12.53
CA ASP A 39 -0.99 -3.02 12.27
C ASP A 39 -2.03 -3.04 11.12
N GLU A 40 -2.70 -1.91 10.88
CA GLU A 40 -3.67 -1.77 9.79
C GLU A 40 -3.03 -1.27 8.48
N ALA A 41 -1.92 -0.54 8.59
CA ALA A 41 -1.18 0.01 7.46
C ALA A 41 -0.26 -1.03 6.81
N GLU A 42 0.46 -1.83 7.60
CA GLU A 42 1.40 -2.84 7.10
C GLU A 42 0.79 -3.80 6.06
N PRO A 43 -0.36 -4.46 6.30
CA PRO A 43 -0.93 -5.40 5.33
C PRO A 43 -1.30 -4.74 4.00
N LEU A 44 -1.63 -3.44 3.99
CA LEU A 44 -1.94 -2.70 2.78
C LEU A 44 -0.69 -2.39 1.95
N TYR A 45 0.41 -2.04 2.62
CA TYR A 45 1.71 -1.89 1.95
C TYR A 45 2.20 -3.23 1.37
N ILE A 46 2.08 -4.33 2.13
CA ILE A 46 2.44 -5.67 1.66
C ILE A 46 1.62 -6.03 0.41
N GLN A 47 0.30 -5.85 0.45
CA GLN A 47 -0.56 -6.15 -0.70
C GLN A 47 -0.17 -5.31 -1.94
N ALA A 48 0.11 -4.02 -1.76
CA ALA A 48 0.54 -3.16 -2.87
C ALA A 48 1.90 -3.61 -3.43
N LEU A 49 2.83 -4.02 -2.56
CA LEU A 49 4.16 -4.48 -2.94
C LEU A 49 4.09 -5.77 -3.76
N GLU A 50 3.34 -6.78 -3.29
CA GLU A 50 3.15 -8.06 -3.99
C GLU A 50 2.59 -7.88 -5.41
N ILE A 51 1.61 -6.97 -5.56
CA ILE A 51 1.02 -6.67 -6.87
C ILE A 51 2.07 -6.02 -7.80
N LEU A 52 2.77 -5.00 -7.31
CA LEU A 52 3.74 -4.26 -8.13
C LEU A 52 4.97 -5.09 -8.48
N GLU A 53 5.46 -5.92 -7.57
CA GLU A 53 6.54 -6.87 -7.85
C GLU A 53 6.16 -7.83 -8.98
N ARG A 54 4.92 -8.33 -8.96
CA ARG A 54 4.42 -9.25 -10.00
C ARG A 54 4.19 -8.57 -11.35
N VAL A 55 3.72 -7.32 -11.37
CA VAL A 55 3.33 -6.62 -12.61
C VAL A 55 4.50 -5.85 -13.23
N LEU A 56 5.34 -5.20 -12.42
CA LEU A 56 6.39 -4.28 -12.87
C LEU A 56 7.80 -4.75 -12.51
N GLY A 57 7.93 -5.70 -11.59
CA GLY A 57 9.21 -6.17 -11.05
C GLY A 57 9.69 -5.39 -9.83
N ALA A 58 10.58 -6.02 -9.05
CA ALA A 58 11.11 -5.49 -7.79
C ALA A 58 11.84 -4.14 -7.92
N ASN A 59 12.53 -3.93 -9.05
CA ASN A 59 13.36 -2.73 -9.27
C ASN A 59 12.59 -1.55 -9.89
N HIS A 60 11.30 -1.71 -10.20
CA HIS A 60 10.53 -0.62 -10.78
C HIS A 60 10.33 0.52 -9.74
N PRO A 61 10.41 1.81 -10.15
CA PRO A 61 10.32 2.95 -9.23
C PRO A 61 9.10 2.92 -8.29
N ASN A 62 7.94 2.50 -8.79
CA ASN A 62 6.73 2.37 -7.97
C ASN A 62 6.88 1.28 -6.90
N THR A 63 7.43 0.12 -7.26
CA THR A 63 7.70 -0.98 -6.33
C THR A 63 8.66 -0.54 -5.23
N VAL A 64 9.75 0.14 -5.61
CA VAL A 64 10.73 0.70 -4.66
C VAL A 64 10.10 1.75 -3.73
N THR A 65 9.14 2.53 -4.23
CA THR A 65 8.42 3.52 -3.42
C THR A 65 7.56 2.86 -2.35
N ILE A 66 6.80 1.82 -2.70
CA ILE A 66 6.00 1.07 -1.72
C ILE A 66 6.90 0.38 -0.70
N TRP A 67 7.98 -0.24 -1.16
CA TRP A 67 8.96 -0.86 -0.29
C TRP A 67 9.54 0.14 0.72
N ARG A 68 9.95 1.33 0.28
CA ARG A 68 10.43 2.40 1.18
C ARG A 68 9.40 2.82 2.22
N ASN A 69 8.12 2.92 1.82
CA ASN A 69 7.06 3.29 2.74
C ASN A 69 6.81 2.18 3.79
N LEU A 70 6.86 0.92 3.38
CA LEU A 70 6.76 -0.23 4.27
C LEU A 70 7.91 -0.26 5.29
N GLU A 71 9.14 -0.10 4.83
CA GLU A 71 10.32 -0.06 5.71
C GLU A 71 10.28 1.12 6.67
N TYR A 72 9.85 2.30 6.20
CA TYR A 72 9.67 3.47 7.05
C TYR A 72 8.60 3.26 8.12
N LEU A 73 7.49 2.61 7.77
CA LEU A 73 6.46 2.22 8.73
C LEU A 73 7.02 1.27 9.79
N ARG A 74 7.73 0.21 9.37
CA ARG A 74 8.30 -0.80 10.28
C ARG A 74 9.31 -0.21 11.25
N ALA A 75 10.09 0.77 10.80
CA ALA A 75 11.02 1.50 11.67
C ALA A 75 10.32 2.30 12.79
N GLN A 76 9.02 2.58 12.68
CA GLN A 76 8.23 3.30 13.67
C GLN A 76 7.36 2.39 14.55
N MET A 77 7.29 1.10 14.23
CA MET A 77 6.56 0.14 15.05
C MET A 77 7.29 -0.04 16.39
N PRO A 78 6.60 0.10 17.54
CA PRO A 78 7.16 -0.30 18.82
C PRO A 78 7.52 -1.79 18.75
N LEU A 79 8.72 -2.17 19.21
CA LEU A 79 9.08 -3.57 19.41
C LEU A 79 7.99 -4.24 20.26
N GLN A 80 7.30 -5.23 19.68
CA GLN A 80 6.37 -6.11 20.41
C GLN A 80 7.15 -7.17 21.18
#